data_AF-A0A5E5P8W7-F1
#
_entry.id   AF-A0A5E5P8W7-F1
#
_cell.length_a   1.000
_cell.length_b   1.000
_cell.length_c   1.000
_cell.angle_alpha   90.00
_cell.angle_beta   90.00
_cell.angle_gamma   90.00
#
_symmetry.space_group_name_H-M   'P 1'
#
loop_
_entity.id
_entity.type
_entity.pdbx_description
1 polymer ?
#
loop_
_entity_poly.entity_id
_entity_poly.type
_entity_poly.pdbx_seq_one_letter_code
_entity_poly.pdbx_strand_id
1 'polypeptide(L)'
;MSSTTSKPTANARPGTRMRAALADAYDKRGHRKANLCYVYSPKSDRDWALSGKLELAHFVLAESTPDIVSVNYAPAPRQLSTDPPGSLIAWCAEVRRHDGTWEWRCLGEATDPAKEQARARLAQAYEAQHCRLREHDLHADSAHLHNWLRIIHWLALYRGIPLTHESMAVGALLDTGHAISLKDVARLDEVGRGDTYIAAAFRLVQSGCLALALGNEPLSLRTELVRAGVPS
;
A
#
# COMPACT_ATOMS: atom_id res chain seq x y z
N MET A 1 -10.20 13.70 -31.68
CA MET A 1 -9.28 12.54 -31.77
C MET A 1 -9.63 11.61 -30.62
N SER A 2 -10.25 10.49 -30.94
CA SER A 2 -10.82 9.55 -29.97
C SER A 2 -9.71 8.79 -29.24
N SER A 3 -9.60 8.99 -27.91
CA SER A 3 -8.71 8.18 -27.07
C SER A 3 -9.35 6.82 -26.84
N THR A 4 -8.86 5.82 -27.56
CA THR A 4 -9.22 4.42 -27.37
C THR A 4 -8.73 3.97 -26.00
N THR A 5 -9.58 4.02 -24.99
CA THR A 5 -9.28 3.46 -23.67
C THR A 5 -9.23 1.94 -23.83
N SER A 6 -8.03 1.37 -24.00
CA SER A 6 -7.88 -0.07 -24.08
C SER A 6 -8.16 -0.66 -22.70
N LYS A 7 -9.35 -1.23 -22.51
CA LYS A 7 -9.62 -2.05 -21.33
C LYS A 7 -8.59 -3.18 -21.29
N PRO A 8 -7.75 -3.29 -20.24
CA PRO A 8 -6.85 -4.41 -20.13
C PRO A 8 -7.67 -5.69 -19.99
N THR A 9 -7.49 -6.62 -20.93
CA THR A 9 -8.07 -7.95 -20.84
C THR A 9 -7.48 -8.66 -19.62
N ALA A 10 -8.34 -9.22 -18.77
CA ALA A 10 -7.93 -9.87 -17.51
C ALA A 10 -6.88 -10.99 -17.71
N ASN A 11 -6.78 -11.55 -18.92
CA ASN A 11 -5.85 -12.62 -19.31
C ASN A 11 -4.57 -12.13 -20.03
N ALA A 12 -4.29 -10.82 -20.07
CA ALA A 12 -3.07 -10.32 -20.69
C ALA A 12 -1.82 -10.71 -19.87
N ARG A 13 -0.72 -11.07 -20.57
CA ARG A 13 0.58 -11.35 -19.95
C ARG A 13 1.02 -10.17 -19.06
N PRO A 14 1.71 -10.41 -17.92
CA PRO A 14 2.08 -9.35 -16.97
C PRO A 14 2.78 -8.14 -17.63
N GLY A 15 3.73 -8.39 -18.54
CA GLY A 15 4.43 -7.32 -19.26
C GLY A 15 3.54 -6.50 -20.22
N THR A 16 2.42 -7.05 -20.69
CA THR A 16 1.43 -6.30 -21.50
C THR A 16 0.53 -5.46 -20.60
N ARG A 17 0.13 -5.98 -19.44
CA ARG A 17 -0.65 -5.23 -18.44
C ARG A 17 0.13 -4.03 -17.90
N MET A 18 1.40 -4.23 -17.54
CA MET A 18 2.29 -3.16 -17.08
C MET A 18 2.44 -2.06 -18.14
N ARG A 19 2.69 -2.42 -19.40
CA ARG A 19 2.83 -1.45 -20.48
C ARG A 19 1.55 -0.66 -20.72
N ALA A 20 0.38 -1.31 -20.69
CA ALA A 20 -0.90 -0.62 -20.83
C ALA A 20 -1.16 0.36 -19.67
N ALA A 21 -0.96 -0.09 -18.42
CA ALA A 21 -1.14 0.76 -17.25
C ALA A 21 -0.19 1.96 -17.23
N LEU A 22 1.07 1.77 -17.64
CA LEU A 22 2.04 2.85 -17.75
C LEU A 22 1.71 3.81 -18.91
N ALA A 23 1.25 3.31 -20.05
CA ALA A 23 0.81 4.13 -21.17
C ALA A 23 -0.39 5.01 -20.74
N ASP A 24 -1.41 4.42 -20.11
CA ASP A 24 -2.56 5.16 -19.59
C ASP A 24 -2.14 6.23 -18.56
N ALA A 25 -1.19 5.90 -17.67
CA ALA A 25 -0.67 6.85 -16.68
C ALA A 25 0.15 7.97 -17.33
N TYR A 26 0.91 7.65 -18.38
CA TYR A 26 1.68 8.61 -19.16
C TYR A 26 0.76 9.59 -19.90
N ASP A 27 -0.29 9.07 -20.55
CA ASP A 27 -1.29 9.87 -21.24
C ASP A 27 -2.03 10.80 -20.27
N LYS A 28 -2.43 10.29 -19.09
CA LYS A 28 -3.06 11.09 -18.02
C LYS A 28 -2.14 12.17 -17.46
N ARG A 29 -0.83 11.90 -17.37
CA ARG A 29 0.15 12.90 -16.93
C ARG A 29 0.27 14.06 -17.93
N GLY A 30 0.14 13.77 -19.23
CA GLY A 30 0.33 14.75 -20.30
C GLY A 30 1.69 15.46 -20.18
N HIS A 31 1.67 16.79 -20.19
CA HIS A 31 2.88 17.64 -20.09
C HIS A 31 3.33 17.94 -18.65
N ARG A 32 2.67 17.38 -17.62
CA ARG A 32 3.02 17.68 -16.23
C ARG A 32 4.33 16.97 -15.84
N LYS A 33 5.21 17.67 -15.12
CA LYS A 33 6.47 17.12 -14.59
C LYS A 33 6.20 16.29 -13.33
N ALA A 34 5.72 15.06 -13.51
CA ALA A 34 5.55 14.09 -12.43
C ALA A 34 6.23 12.76 -12.78
N ASN A 35 6.92 12.16 -11.81
CA ASN A 35 7.45 10.80 -11.95
C ASN A 35 6.29 9.81 -11.98
N LEU A 36 6.43 8.72 -12.74
CA LEU A 36 5.49 7.60 -12.70
C LEU A 36 6.16 6.44 -12.00
N CYS A 37 5.48 5.86 -11.02
CA CYS A 37 5.95 4.71 -10.26
C CYS A 37 4.99 3.54 -10.49
N TYR A 38 5.52 2.37 -10.82
CA TYR A 38 4.74 1.13 -10.93
C TYR A 38 5.10 0.22 -9.78
N VAL A 39 4.14 -0.06 -8.89
CA VAL A 39 4.38 -0.75 -7.62
C VAL A 39 3.35 -1.85 -7.39
N TYR A 40 3.79 -2.98 -6.84
CA TYR A 40 2.91 -4.04 -6.38
C TYR A 40 2.37 -3.70 -4.98
N SER A 41 1.06 -3.78 -4.78
CA SER A 41 0.40 -3.65 -3.47
C SER A 41 0.06 -5.03 -2.93
N PRO A 42 0.71 -5.50 -1.86
CA PRO A 42 0.32 -6.72 -1.16
C PRO A 42 -1.12 -6.66 -0.63
N LYS A 43 -1.57 -5.51 -0.10
CA LYS A 43 -2.92 -5.36 0.48
C LYS A 43 -4.06 -5.40 -0.52
N SER A 44 -3.75 -5.30 -1.81
CA SER A 44 -4.75 -5.37 -2.87
C SER A 44 -4.43 -6.41 -3.95
N ASP A 45 -3.36 -7.19 -3.74
CA ASP A 45 -2.79 -8.19 -4.65
C ASP A 45 -2.78 -7.76 -6.13
N ARG A 46 -2.38 -6.50 -6.37
CA ARG A 46 -2.32 -5.92 -7.71
C ARG A 46 -1.27 -4.84 -7.82
N ASP A 47 -0.93 -4.56 -9.07
CA ASP A 47 0.02 -3.53 -9.42
C ASP A 47 -0.70 -2.19 -9.67
N TRP A 48 -0.06 -1.10 -9.27
CA TRP A 48 -0.59 0.26 -9.35
C TRP A 48 0.40 1.18 -10.04
N ALA A 49 -0.13 2.06 -10.89
CA ALA A 49 0.62 3.18 -11.45
C ALA A 49 0.31 4.44 -10.62
N LEU A 50 1.33 4.98 -9.97
CA LEU A 50 1.27 6.16 -9.11
C LEU A 50 1.95 7.35 -9.80
N SER A 51 1.47 8.56 -9.50
CA SER A 51 1.97 9.82 -10.02
C SER A 51 2.63 10.68 -8.93
N GLY A 52 3.94 10.86 -9.05
CA GLY A 52 4.72 11.73 -8.19
C GLY A 52 5.09 11.12 -6.83
N LYS A 53 5.87 11.89 -6.07
CA LYS A 53 6.41 11.45 -4.77
C LYS A 53 5.33 11.36 -3.69
N LEU A 54 4.33 12.24 -3.75
CA LEU A 54 3.26 12.30 -2.74
C LEU A 54 2.39 11.03 -2.77
N GLU A 55 2.02 10.55 -3.95
CA GLU A 55 1.28 9.29 -4.10
C GLU A 55 2.13 8.09 -3.67
N LEU A 56 3.43 8.09 -3.95
CA LEU A 56 4.35 7.04 -3.49
C LEU A 56 4.47 7.02 -1.96
N ALA A 57 4.58 8.20 -1.32
CA ALA A 57 4.63 8.30 0.14
C ALA A 57 3.32 7.82 0.78
N HIS A 58 2.18 8.24 0.23
CA HIS A 58 0.86 7.74 0.66
C HIS A 58 0.73 6.22 0.48
N PHE A 59 1.19 5.68 -0.64
CA PHE A 59 1.22 4.25 -0.91
C PHE A 59 2.02 3.51 0.17
N VAL A 60 3.26 3.94 0.43
CA VAL A 60 4.11 3.29 1.43
C VAL A 60 3.48 3.39 2.83
N LEU A 61 2.95 4.54 3.20
CA LEU A 61 2.25 4.71 4.48
C LEU A 61 1.07 3.74 4.60
N ALA A 62 0.22 3.66 3.57
CA ALA A 62 -0.94 2.79 3.56
C ALA A 62 -0.57 1.30 3.60
N GLU A 63 0.45 0.88 2.84
CA GLU A 63 0.97 -0.50 2.87
C GLU A 63 1.64 -0.86 4.20
N SER A 64 2.24 0.12 4.88
CA SER A 64 2.93 -0.06 6.17
C SER A 64 2.02 -0.05 7.40
N THR A 65 0.83 0.53 7.30
CA THR A 65 -0.08 0.72 8.45
C THR A 65 -0.87 -0.56 8.73
N PRO A 66 -0.69 -1.27 9.85
CA PRO A 66 -1.28 -2.59 10.02
C PRO A 66 -2.82 -2.61 10.09
N ASP A 67 -3.42 -1.55 10.62
CA ASP A 67 -4.88 -1.40 10.70
C ASP A 67 -5.56 -1.32 9.32
N ILE A 68 -4.82 -0.98 8.26
CA ILE A 68 -5.36 -0.94 6.90
C ILE A 68 -5.33 -2.34 6.30
N VAL A 69 -6.49 -2.91 5.99
CA VAL A 69 -6.60 -4.27 5.45
C VAL A 69 -6.67 -4.34 3.92
N SER A 70 -7.17 -3.28 3.26
CA SER A 70 -7.22 -3.23 1.80
C SER A 70 -7.21 -1.80 1.29
N VAL A 71 -6.62 -1.60 0.11
CA VAL A 71 -6.53 -0.29 -0.54
C VAL A 71 -6.87 -0.36 -2.03
N ASN A 72 -7.54 0.68 -2.54
CA ASN A 72 -7.76 0.93 -3.95
C ASN A 72 -7.16 2.30 -4.30
N TYR A 73 -6.03 2.33 -5.01
CA TYR A 73 -5.32 3.59 -5.35
C TYR A 73 -5.80 4.26 -6.65
N ALA A 74 -6.85 3.74 -7.29
CA ALA A 74 -7.49 4.41 -8.42
C ALA A 74 -9.01 4.18 -8.37
N PRO A 75 -9.71 4.73 -7.37
CA PRO A 75 -11.14 4.58 -7.25
C PRO A 75 -11.87 5.23 -8.43
N ALA A 76 -13.01 4.62 -8.81
CA ALA A 76 -13.85 5.18 -9.85
C ALA A 76 -14.42 6.53 -9.39
N PRO A 77 -14.41 7.58 -10.23
CA PRO A 77 -15.07 8.83 -9.91
C PRO A 77 -16.57 8.60 -9.64
N ARG A 78 -17.13 9.33 -8.68
CA ARG A 78 -18.54 9.27 -8.30
C ARG A 78 -19.21 10.63 -8.50
N GLN A 79 -20.53 10.63 -8.60
CA GLN A 79 -21.34 11.84 -8.73
C GLN A 79 -22.45 11.81 -7.68
N LEU A 80 -22.76 12.96 -7.08
CA LEU A 80 -24.00 13.12 -6.32
C LEU A 80 -25.18 13.15 -7.28
N SER A 81 -26.25 12.40 -6.99
CA SER A 81 -27.46 12.40 -7.83
C SER A 81 -28.10 13.78 -8.02
N THR A 82 -27.80 14.72 -7.12
CA THR A 82 -28.30 16.11 -7.14
C THR A 82 -27.41 17.09 -7.91
N ASP A 83 -26.20 16.69 -8.29
CA ASP A 83 -25.26 17.58 -9.00
C ASP A 83 -25.51 17.55 -10.51
N PRO A 84 -25.27 18.67 -11.22
CA PRO A 84 -25.43 18.73 -12.67
C PRO A 84 -24.61 17.63 -13.37
N PRO A 85 -25.10 17.08 -14.49
CA PRO A 85 -24.41 16.05 -15.25
C PRO A 85 -22.97 16.48 -15.59
N GLY A 86 -21.97 15.71 -15.15
CA GLY A 86 -20.56 15.97 -15.43
C GLY A 86 -19.71 16.43 -14.24
N SER A 87 -20.30 16.71 -13.08
CA SER A 87 -19.55 17.01 -11.84
C SER A 87 -19.04 15.74 -11.16
N LEU A 88 -18.05 15.09 -11.78
CA LEU A 88 -17.41 13.90 -11.21
C LEU A 88 -16.43 14.26 -10.10
N ILE A 89 -16.59 13.62 -8.96
CA ILE A 89 -15.72 13.73 -7.79
C ILE A 89 -14.84 12.49 -7.72
N ALA A 90 -13.53 12.70 -7.64
CA ALA A 90 -12.54 11.64 -7.55
C ALA A 90 -11.72 11.75 -6.24
N TRP A 91 -11.30 10.58 -5.77
CA TRP A 91 -10.36 10.40 -4.66
C TRP A 91 -9.08 9.75 -5.17
N CYS A 92 -8.01 9.92 -4.40
CA CYS A 92 -6.72 9.29 -4.69
C CYS A 92 -6.72 7.83 -4.21
N ALA A 93 -7.41 7.52 -3.12
CA ALA A 93 -7.53 6.15 -2.65
C ALA A 93 -8.81 5.89 -1.85
N GLU A 94 -9.24 4.63 -1.84
CA GLU A 94 -10.19 4.10 -0.87
C GLU A 94 -9.48 3.07 -0.01
N VAL A 95 -9.66 3.20 1.29
CA VAL A 95 -8.99 2.41 2.30
C VAL A 95 -10.05 1.74 3.16
N ARG A 96 -9.90 0.44 3.38
CA ARG A 96 -10.69 -0.30 4.38
C ARG A 96 -9.80 -0.60 5.58
N ARG A 97 -10.30 -0.31 6.77
CA ARG A 97 -9.64 -0.61 8.04
C ARG A 97 -10.11 -1.95 8.61
N HIS A 98 -9.41 -2.43 9.63
CA HIS A 98 -9.71 -3.70 10.28
C HIS A 98 -11.07 -3.67 11.01
N ASP A 99 -11.48 -2.51 11.52
CA ASP A 99 -12.81 -2.28 12.13
C ASP A 99 -13.97 -2.26 11.11
N GLY A 100 -13.68 -2.43 9.82
CA GLY A 100 -14.65 -2.42 8.73
C GLY A 100 -14.97 -1.03 8.17
N THR A 101 -14.42 0.03 8.75
CA THR A 101 -14.66 1.40 8.29
C THR A 101 -13.99 1.67 6.94
N TRP A 102 -14.64 2.49 6.13
CA TRP A 102 -14.10 3.00 4.87
C TRP A 102 -13.59 4.43 5.04
N GLU A 103 -12.40 4.69 4.52
CA GLU A 103 -11.79 6.01 4.47
C GLU A 103 -11.41 6.35 3.02
N TRP A 104 -11.91 7.47 2.51
CA TRP A 104 -11.67 7.94 1.15
C TRP A 104 -10.74 9.14 1.17
N ARG A 105 -9.55 8.94 0.58
CA ARG A 105 -8.39 9.82 0.74
C ARG A 105 -8.17 10.73 -0.46
N CYS A 106 -7.86 11.98 -0.16
CA CYS A 106 -7.32 12.94 -1.11
C CYS A 106 -5.92 13.39 -0.67
N LEU A 107 -5.07 13.74 -1.64
CA LEU A 107 -3.72 14.21 -1.37
C LEU A 107 -3.56 15.70 -1.64
N GLY A 108 -2.67 16.35 -0.89
CA GLY A 108 -2.28 17.75 -1.04
C GLY A 108 -3.28 18.73 -0.44
N GLU A 109 -3.08 20.02 -0.73
CA GLU A 109 -3.91 21.09 -0.16
C GLU A 109 -5.29 21.17 -0.81
N ALA A 110 -6.28 21.58 0.00
CA ALA A 110 -7.60 21.91 -0.49
C ALA A 110 -7.54 23.23 -1.26
N THR A 111 -7.72 23.18 -2.57
CA THR A 111 -7.72 24.37 -3.43
C THR A 111 -9.10 25.04 -3.52
N ASP A 112 -10.15 24.33 -3.14
CA ASP A 112 -11.55 24.76 -3.26
C ASP A 112 -12.39 24.15 -2.10
N PRO A 113 -12.79 24.97 -1.12
CA PRO A 113 -13.58 24.51 0.02
C PRO A 113 -14.93 23.89 -0.37
N ALA A 114 -15.58 24.39 -1.44
CA ALA A 114 -16.87 23.87 -1.87
C ALA A 114 -16.74 22.44 -2.43
N LYS A 115 -15.68 22.18 -3.20
CA LYS A 115 -15.35 20.82 -3.68
C LYS A 115 -15.00 19.90 -2.53
N GLU A 116 -14.30 20.39 -1.52
CA GLU A 116 -13.97 19.59 -0.34
C GLU A 116 -15.21 19.21 0.47
N GLN A 117 -16.13 20.16 0.66
CA GLN A 117 -17.40 19.87 1.32
C GLN A 117 -18.29 18.94 0.48
N ALA A 118 -18.23 19.01 -0.85
CA ALA A 118 -18.90 18.05 -1.72
C ALA A 118 -18.31 16.63 -1.57
N ARG A 119 -16.99 16.49 -1.50
CA ARG A 119 -16.33 15.20 -1.20
C ARG A 119 -16.77 14.65 0.14
N ALA A 120 -16.75 15.45 1.19
CA ALA A 120 -17.15 15.01 2.53
C ALA A 120 -18.59 14.50 2.55
N ARG A 121 -19.53 15.26 1.96
CA ARG A 121 -20.94 14.85 1.85
C ARG A 121 -21.11 13.56 1.04
N LEU A 122 -20.41 13.45 -0.08
CA LEU A 122 -20.50 12.25 -0.93
C LEU A 122 -19.88 11.02 -0.23
N ALA A 123 -18.76 11.16 0.48
CA ALA A 123 -18.21 10.06 1.27
C ALA A 123 -19.20 9.61 2.36
N GLN A 124 -19.79 10.56 3.08
CA GLN A 124 -20.77 10.28 4.13
C GLN A 124 -22.02 9.56 3.60
N ALA A 125 -22.50 9.93 2.41
CA ALA A 125 -23.63 9.26 1.76
C ALA A 125 -23.35 7.78 1.42
N TYR A 126 -22.08 7.38 1.37
CA TYR A 126 -21.63 6.01 1.17
C TYR A 126 -21.05 5.39 2.45
N GLU A 127 -21.38 5.96 3.62
CA GLU A 127 -20.90 5.49 4.93
C GLU A 127 -19.36 5.43 5.03
N ALA A 128 -18.67 6.30 4.29
CA ALA A 128 -17.23 6.44 4.30
C ALA A 128 -16.79 7.77 4.92
N GLN A 129 -15.63 7.77 5.56
CA GLN A 129 -14.99 8.97 6.07
C GLN A 129 -14.17 9.63 4.98
N HIS A 130 -14.30 10.95 4.83
CA HIS A 130 -13.40 11.71 3.97
C HIS A 130 -12.15 12.13 4.74
N CYS A 131 -10.98 11.80 4.17
CA CYS A 131 -9.69 12.16 4.74
C CYS A 131 -8.84 12.91 3.69
N ARG A 132 -8.17 13.98 4.11
CA ARG A 132 -7.19 14.70 3.28
C ARG A 132 -5.82 14.57 3.94
N LEU A 133 -4.86 14.08 3.17
CA LEU A 133 -3.48 13.92 3.60
C LEU A 133 -2.60 14.93 2.86
N ARG A 134 -1.91 15.75 3.63
CA ARG A 134 -0.94 16.73 3.16
C ARG A 134 0.46 16.15 3.17
N GLU A 135 1.41 16.88 2.60
CA GLU A 135 2.81 16.45 2.54
C GLU A 135 3.39 16.18 3.94
N HIS A 136 3.04 17.00 4.93
CA HIS A 136 3.50 16.77 6.30
C HIS A 136 2.87 15.55 6.97
N ASP A 137 1.63 15.19 6.64
CA ASP A 137 0.99 13.95 7.12
C ASP A 137 1.66 12.70 6.53
N LEU A 138 2.32 12.88 5.38
CA LEU A 138 3.00 11.83 4.61
C LEU A 138 4.51 11.83 4.81
N HIS A 139 5.06 12.71 5.64
CA HIS A 139 6.45 12.65 6.07
C HIS A 139 6.65 11.47 7.02
N ALA A 140 6.62 10.27 6.44
CA ALA A 140 7.33 9.15 7.02
C ALA A 140 8.83 9.50 7.03
N ASP A 141 9.54 9.09 8.09
CA ASP A 141 11.00 9.11 8.06
C ASP A 141 11.47 8.44 6.76
N SER A 142 12.44 9.06 6.10
CA SER A 142 13.12 8.52 4.93
C SER A 142 13.55 7.07 5.12
N ALA A 143 13.96 6.69 6.34
CA ALA A 143 14.30 5.30 6.68
C ALA A 143 13.06 4.38 6.58
N HIS A 144 11.93 4.77 7.19
CA HIS A 144 10.67 4.03 7.09
C HIS A 144 10.24 3.84 5.64
N LEU A 145 10.30 4.90 4.85
CA LEU A 145 9.91 4.84 3.43
C LEU A 145 10.78 3.87 2.64
N HIS A 146 12.11 3.95 2.79
CA HIS A 146 13.03 3.04 2.11
C HIS A 146 12.90 1.59 2.60
N ASN A 147 12.73 1.38 3.90
CA ASN A 147 12.56 0.06 4.49
C ASN A 147 11.29 -0.61 3.95
N TRP A 148 10.17 0.11 3.92
CA TRP A 148 8.93 -0.45 3.40
C TRP A 148 8.94 -0.65 1.90
N LEU A 149 9.62 0.19 1.11
CA LEU A 149 9.83 -0.11 -0.30
C LEU A 149 10.59 -1.43 -0.51
N ARG A 150 11.61 -1.71 0.32
CA ARG A 150 12.34 -2.98 0.29
C ARG A 150 11.45 -4.14 0.70
N ILE A 151 10.65 -3.98 1.77
CA ILE A 151 9.70 -5.00 2.23
C ILE A 151 8.66 -5.32 1.15
N ILE A 152 8.08 -4.29 0.52
CA ILE A 152 7.08 -4.46 -0.55
C ILE A 152 7.70 -5.18 -1.75
N HIS A 153 8.95 -4.87 -2.11
CA HIS A 153 9.67 -5.61 -3.15
C HIS A 153 9.84 -7.10 -2.79
N TRP A 154 10.22 -7.40 -1.55
CA TRP A 154 10.26 -8.77 -1.04
C TRP A 154 8.91 -9.48 -1.16
N LEU A 155 7.84 -8.83 -0.70
CA LEU A 155 6.48 -9.39 -0.79
C LEU A 155 6.02 -9.61 -2.23
N ALA A 156 6.47 -8.79 -3.18
CA ALA A 156 6.17 -8.94 -4.60
C ALA A 156 6.78 -10.23 -5.19
N LEU A 157 7.98 -10.63 -4.75
CA LEU A 157 8.62 -11.88 -5.19
C LEU A 157 7.81 -13.12 -4.82
N TYR A 158 7.05 -13.04 -3.72
CA TYR A 158 6.22 -14.14 -3.22
C TYR A 158 4.73 -13.93 -3.50
N ARG A 159 4.38 -13.10 -4.48
CA ARG A 159 2.99 -12.87 -4.89
C ARG A 159 2.31 -14.18 -5.27
N GLY A 160 1.11 -14.42 -4.74
CA GLY A 160 0.31 -15.62 -5.01
C GLY A 160 0.85 -16.91 -4.38
N ILE A 161 1.99 -16.86 -3.68
CA ILE A 161 2.54 -18.01 -2.96
C ILE A 161 1.96 -18.01 -1.53
N PRO A 162 1.26 -19.09 -1.10
CA PRO A 162 0.85 -19.23 0.29
C PRO A 162 2.10 -19.44 1.15
N LEU A 163 2.22 -18.67 2.24
CA LEU A 163 3.35 -18.73 3.18
C LEU A 163 2.90 -19.22 4.57
N THR A 164 1.85 -20.04 4.62
CA THR A 164 1.19 -20.42 5.88
C THR A 164 2.13 -21.20 6.80
N HIS A 165 2.88 -22.17 6.25
CA HIS A 165 3.82 -22.98 7.01
C HIS A 165 4.95 -22.11 7.59
N GLU A 166 5.51 -21.24 6.77
CA GLU A 166 6.58 -20.32 7.15
C GLU A 166 6.09 -19.31 8.19
N SER A 167 4.89 -18.76 8.03
CA SER A 167 4.27 -17.87 9.02
C SER A 167 4.08 -18.56 10.37
N MET A 168 3.65 -19.82 10.38
CA MET A 168 3.52 -20.60 11.63
C MET A 168 4.87 -20.83 12.29
N ALA A 169 5.90 -21.18 11.53
CA ALA A 169 7.25 -21.38 12.05
C ALA A 169 7.86 -20.10 12.63
N VAL A 170 7.67 -18.95 11.95
CA VAL A 170 8.08 -17.63 12.48
C VAL A 170 7.33 -17.31 13.77
N GLY A 171 6.02 -17.58 13.81
CA GLY A 171 5.21 -17.40 15.02
C GLY A 171 5.69 -18.25 16.18
N ALA A 172 6.00 -19.53 15.95
CA ALA A 172 6.52 -20.45 16.95
C ALA A 172 7.91 -20.02 17.45
N LEU A 173 8.78 -19.53 16.56
CA LEU A 173 10.08 -19.00 16.96
C LEU A 173 9.93 -17.82 17.94
N LEU A 174 8.94 -16.94 17.72
CA LEU A 174 8.60 -15.85 18.64
C LEU A 174 7.89 -16.29 19.93
N ASP A 175 7.33 -17.49 20.00
CA ASP A 175 6.81 -18.03 21.26
C ASP A 175 7.95 -18.46 22.21
N THR A 176 9.15 -18.71 21.66
CA THR A 176 10.31 -19.16 22.44
C THR A 176 11.17 -18.04 23.01
N GLY A 177 10.98 -16.78 22.59
CA GLY A 177 11.78 -15.63 23.01
C GLY A 177 11.08 -14.29 22.77
N HIS A 178 11.55 -13.21 23.42
CA HIS A 178 10.86 -11.90 23.37
C HIS A 178 11.10 -11.10 22.08
N ALA A 179 12.28 -11.26 21.47
CA ALA A 179 12.64 -10.62 20.21
C ALA A 179 13.47 -11.60 19.38
N ILE A 180 13.25 -11.63 18.07
CA ILE A 180 14.00 -12.47 17.15
C ILE A 180 14.54 -11.61 16.01
N SER A 181 15.76 -11.87 15.55
CA SER A 181 16.30 -11.13 14.40
C SER A 181 15.82 -11.74 13.08
N LEU A 182 15.82 -10.94 12.01
CA LEU A 182 15.59 -11.46 10.65
C LEU A 182 16.62 -12.53 10.25
N LYS A 183 17.83 -12.50 10.83
CA LYS A 183 18.83 -13.56 10.67
C LYS A 183 18.35 -14.89 11.25
N ASP A 184 17.70 -14.86 12.41
CA ASP A 184 17.19 -16.07 13.06
C ASP A 184 15.99 -16.63 12.29
N VAL A 185 15.14 -15.75 11.75
CA VAL A 185 14.08 -16.14 10.80
C VAL A 185 14.67 -16.82 9.56
N ALA A 186 15.72 -16.26 8.95
CA ALA A 186 16.35 -16.86 7.78
C ALA A 186 16.96 -18.24 8.06
N ARG A 187 17.34 -18.52 9.31
CA ARG A 187 17.92 -19.80 9.74
C ARG A 187 16.89 -20.90 9.97
N LEU A 188 15.59 -20.58 9.93
CA LEU A 188 14.53 -21.60 9.95
C LEU A 188 14.57 -22.51 8.71
N ASP A 189 15.24 -22.08 7.63
CA ASP A 189 15.54 -22.95 6.50
C ASP A 189 16.94 -23.59 6.62
N GLU A 190 16.96 -24.88 6.88
CA GLU A 190 18.19 -25.69 6.98
C GLU A 190 18.94 -25.81 5.65
N VAL A 191 18.28 -25.57 4.51
CA VAL A 191 18.83 -25.76 3.15
C VAL A 191 19.30 -24.44 2.52
N GLY A 192 19.19 -23.32 3.25
CA GLY A 192 19.79 -22.04 2.86
C GLY A 192 18.98 -21.17 1.90
N ARG A 193 17.64 -21.27 1.91
CA ARG A 193 16.68 -20.39 1.20
C ARG A 193 15.68 -19.75 2.16
N GLY A 194 16.18 -19.18 3.27
CA GLY A 194 15.39 -18.50 4.31
C GLY A 194 14.54 -17.31 3.84
N ASP A 195 14.61 -16.97 2.56
CA ASP A 195 13.88 -15.91 1.87
C ASP A 195 12.36 -16.05 1.99
N THR A 196 11.80 -17.27 1.97
CA THR A 196 10.35 -17.52 2.18
C THR A 196 9.92 -17.19 3.61
N TYR A 197 10.75 -17.53 4.60
CA TYR A 197 10.51 -17.23 6.02
C TYR A 197 10.58 -15.72 6.29
N ILE A 198 11.54 -15.01 5.67
CA ILE A 198 11.61 -13.55 5.74
C ILE A 198 10.36 -12.92 5.13
N ALA A 199 9.92 -13.38 3.95
CA ALA A 199 8.69 -12.89 3.33
C ALA A 199 7.45 -13.16 4.20
N ALA A 200 7.40 -14.32 4.86
CA ALA A 200 6.34 -14.68 5.78
C ALA A 200 6.33 -13.75 7.01
N ALA A 201 7.50 -13.45 7.58
CA ALA A 201 7.64 -12.49 8.66
C ALA A 201 7.15 -11.10 8.25
N PHE A 202 7.50 -10.62 7.05
CA PHE A 202 7.01 -9.33 6.55
C PHE A 202 5.49 -9.30 6.33
N ARG A 203 4.86 -10.41 5.90
CA ARG A 203 3.39 -10.49 5.84
C ARG A 203 2.77 -10.35 7.22
N LEU A 204 3.35 -11.02 8.23
CA LEU A 204 2.89 -10.92 9.62
C LEU A 204 3.08 -9.51 10.19
N VAL A 205 4.14 -8.80 9.80
CA VAL A 205 4.32 -7.38 10.15
C VAL A 205 3.26 -6.52 9.48
N GLN A 206 3.00 -6.73 8.18
CA GLN A 206 2.00 -5.97 7.45
C GLN A 206 0.58 -6.17 7.98
N SER A 207 0.26 -7.37 8.47
CA SER A 207 -1.03 -7.67 9.11
C SER A 207 -1.11 -7.25 10.57
N GLY A 208 -0.01 -6.72 11.15
CA GLY A 208 0.02 -6.26 12.54
C GLY A 208 0.12 -7.37 13.57
N CYS A 209 0.43 -8.60 13.16
CA CYS A 209 0.75 -9.67 14.11
C CYS A 209 2.11 -9.42 14.77
N LEU A 210 3.05 -8.88 13.99
CA LEU A 210 4.41 -8.54 14.41
C LEU A 210 4.69 -7.06 14.21
N ALA A 211 5.71 -6.55 14.91
CA ALA A 211 6.29 -5.24 14.67
C ALA A 211 7.78 -5.38 14.37
N LEU A 212 8.30 -4.48 13.52
CA LEU A 212 9.72 -4.34 13.25
C LEU A 212 10.30 -3.25 14.16
N ALA A 213 11.32 -3.59 14.94
CA ALA A 213 12.08 -2.61 15.73
C ALA A 213 13.06 -1.87 14.82
N LEU A 214 12.55 -0.98 13.97
CA LEU A 214 13.35 -0.33 12.92
C LEU A 214 13.85 1.07 13.27
N GLY A 215 13.26 1.78 14.24
CA GLY A 215 13.62 3.17 14.54
C GLY A 215 13.86 3.98 13.25
N ASN A 216 15.04 4.61 13.15
CA ASN A 216 15.52 5.27 11.93
C ASN A 216 16.61 4.46 11.20
N GLU A 217 16.79 3.18 11.56
CA GLU A 217 17.84 2.33 11.03
C GLU A 217 17.41 1.63 9.72
N PRO A 218 18.35 1.40 8.78
CA PRO A 218 18.06 0.62 7.58
C PRO A 218 17.73 -0.85 7.91
N LEU A 219 16.76 -1.39 7.19
CA LEU A 219 16.39 -2.81 7.24
C LEU A 219 17.61 -3.70 6.94
N SER A 220 17.90 -4.62 7.86
CA SER A 220 19.01 -5.56 7.76
C SER A 220 18.66 -6.89 8.41
N LEU A 221 19.52 -7.91 8.26
CA LEU A 221 19.32 -9.18 8.97
C LEU A 221 19.41 -9.04 10.50
N ARG A 222 19.91 -7.91 11.02
CA ARG A 222 19.94 -7.62 12.46
C ARG A 222 18.66 -6.97 12.96
N THR A 223 17.78 -6.54 12.06
CA THR A 223 16.49 -5.96 12.45
C THR A 223 15.71 -6.98 13.25
N GLU A 224 15.19 -6.54 14.39
CA GLU A 224 14.43 -7.38 15.30
C GLU A 224 12.93 -7.32 14.98
N LEU A 225 12.29 -8.47 15.18
CA LEU A 225 10.86 -8.67 15.15
C LEU A 225 10.39 -8.92 16.58
N VAL A 226 9.32 -8.25 16.95
CA VAL A 226 8.64 -8.41 18.24
C VAL A 226 7.16 -8.64 18.01
N ARG A 227 6.45 -9.20 19.01
CA ARG A 227 4.99 -9.29 18.96
C ARG A 227 4.39 -7.89 19.01
N ALA A 228 3.42 -7.62 18.15
CA ALA A 228 2.71 -6.34 18.19
C ALA A 228 1.97 -6.19 19.53
N GLY A 229 2.06 -5.01 20.14
CA GLY A 229 1.40 -4.71 21.42
C GLY A 229 2.18 -5.10 22.68
N VAL A 230 3.36 -5.70 22.56
CA VAL A 230 4.30 -5.83 23.68
C VAL A 230 5.15 -4.55 23.71
N PRO A 231 5.12 -3.74 24.79
CA PRO A 231 6.02 -2.61 24.90
C PRO A 231 7.47 -3.13 24.91
N SER A 232 8.27 -2.57 24.01
CA SER A 232 9.73 -2.73 23.97
C SER A 232 10.39 -2.11 25.20
#